data_AF-A0A2D8AI92-F1
#
_entry.id   AF-A0A2D8AI92-F1
#
_cell.length_a   1.000
_cell.length_b   1.000
_cell.length_c   1.000
_cell.angle_alpha   90.00
_cell.angle_beta   90.00
_cell.angle_gamma   90.00
#
_symmetry.space_group_name_H-M   'P 1'
#
loop_
_entity.id
_entity.type
_entity.pdbx_description
1 polymer ?
#
loop_
_entity_poly.entity_id
_entity_poly.type
_entity_poly.pdbx_seq_one_letter_code
_entity_poly.pdbx_strand_id
1 'polypeptide(L)'
;MDAAASGASSGMSLALNVGAMVLAFVGLIALVNTLLGSLGAMIGLADLSLQLLLGYAFQPLAFIVGIPWEETRLAGSLIGQKLVFNEFVAFVSFTDQMTLMSDRSQAIVTFALCGFANFSSIGIVLGGIGMMAPNRRKDIAELGLRAVLAGFMANLMSAAIAGFFLSIG
;
A
#
# COMPACT_ATOMS: atom_id res chain seq x y z
N MET A 1 -31.76 -16.54 3.77
CA MET A 1 -31.90 -15.07 3.87
C MET A 1 -31.07 -14.52 5.02
N ASP A 2 -31.01 -15.19 6.17
CA ASP A 2 -30.23 -14.75 7.35
C ASP A 2 -28.73 -14.58 7.09
N ALA A 3 -28.09 -15.51 6.37
CA ALA A 3 -26.67 -15.38 6.01
C ALA A 3 -26.41 -14.13 5.14
N ALA A 4 -27.34 -13.79 4.23
CA ALA A 4 -27.22 -12.60 3.39
C ALA A 4 -27.40 -11.31 4.23
N ALA A 5 -28.36 -11.28 5.16
CA ALA A 5 -28.57 -10.14 6.05
C ALA A 5 -27.39 -9.93 7.02
N SER A 6 -26.87 -11.01 7.62
CA SER A 6 -25.70 -10.97 8.50
C SER A 6 -24.43 -10.55 7.74
N GLY A 7 -24.23 -11.05 6.52
CA GLY A 7 -23.14 -10.64 5.64
C GLY A 7 -23.22 -9.16 5.28
N ALA A 8 -24.43 -8.65 4.97
CA ALA A 8 -24.65 -7.24 4.67
C ALA A 8 -24.35 -6.33 5.88
N SER A 9 -24.77 -6.72 7.09
CA SER A 9 -24.46 -5.98 8.31
C SER A 9 -22.95 -5.94 8.61
N SER A 10 -22.27 -7.09 8.48
CA SER A 10 -20.81 -7.16 8.63
C SER A 10 -20.08 -6.31 7.59
N GLY A 11 -20.56 -6.36 6.33
CA GLY A 11 -20.05 -5.54 5.23
C GLY A 11 -20.25 -4.04 5.47
N MET A 12 -21.37 -3.61 6.04
CA MET A 12 -21.62 -2.22 6.39
C MET A 12 -20.60 -1.70 7.42
N SER A 13 -20.33 -2.47 8.48
CA SER A 13 -19.30 -2.10 9.47
C SER A 13 -17.91 -2.01 8.83
N LEU A 14 -17.57 -2.96 7.95
CA LEU A 14 -16.31 -2.93 7.21
C LEU A 14 -16.21 -1.68 6.32
N ALA A 15 -17.25 -1.36 5.55
CA ALA A 15 -17.28 -0.23 4.64
C ALA A 15 -17.12 1.11 5.39
N LEU A 16 -17.81 1.28 6.53
CA LEU A 16 -17.67 2.47 7.37
C LEU A 16 -16.26 2.61 7.95
N ASN A 17 -15.68 1.50 8.43
CA ASN A 17 -14.32 1.50 8.97
C ASN A 17 -13.29 1.86 7.88
N VAL A 18 -13.41 1.28 6.68
CA VAL A 18 -12.53 1.60 5.55
C VAL A 18 -12.69 3.05 5.11
N GLY A 19 -13.93 3.54 4.99
CA GLY A 19 -14.20 4.94 4.61
C GLY A 19 -13.60 5.93 5.61
N ALA A 20 -13.80 5.72 6.91
CA ALA A 20 -13.22 6.55 7.96
C ALA A 20 -11.68 6.49 7.96
N MET A 21 -11.12 5.29 7.78
CA MET A 21 -9.67 5.09 7.69
C MET A 21 -9.05 5.84 6.51
N VAL A 22 -9.63 5.74 5.31
CA VAL A 22 -9.12 6.42 4.11
C VAL A 22 -9.17 7.95 4.30
N LEU A 23 -10.28 8.49 4.80
CA LEU A 23 -10.41 9.92 5.10
C LEU A 23 -9.32 10.40 6.07
N ALA A 24 -9.09 9.65 7.15
CA ALA A 24 -8.08 9.98 8.14
C ALA A 24 -6.65 9.95 7.56
N PHE A 25 -6.30 8.92 6.79
CA PHE A 25 -4.96 8.82 6.19
C PHE A 25 -4.72 9.86 5.10
N VAL A 26 -5.70 10.16 4.25
CA VAL A 26 -5.57 11.23 3.25
C VAL A 26 -5.32 12.57 3.94
N GLY A 27 -6.06 12.89 5.00
CA GLY A 27 -5.83 14.09 5.81
C GLY A 27 -4.46 14.12 6.48
N LEU A 28 -4.01 12.99 7.03
CA LEU A 28 -2.69 12.87 7.66
C LEU A 28 -1.56 13.03 6.64
N ILE A 29 -1.69 12.42 5.46
CA ILE A 29 -0.73 12.57 4.36
C ILE A 29 -0.65 14.04 3.93
N ALA A 30 -1.79 14.72 3.79
CA ALA A 30 -1.82 16.14 3.48
C ALA A 30 -1.09 16.98 4.54
N LEU A 31 -1.34 16.73 5.83
CA LEU A 31 -0.65 17.39 6.94
C LEU A 31 0.87 17.16 6.89
N VAL A 32 1.29 15.91 6.72
CA VAL A 32 2.72 15.55 6.61
C VAL A 32 3.36 16.24 5.41
N ASN A 33 2.68 16.29 4.27
CA ASN A 33 3.17 16.99 3.09
C ASN A 33 3.30 18.50 3.30
N THR A 34 2.37 19.14 4.00
CA THR A 34 2.49 20.57 4.36
C THR A 34 3.71 20.81 5.27
N LEU A 35 3.94 19.94 6.25
CA LEU A 35 5.11 20.03 7.13
C LEU A 35 6.41 19.79 6.36
N LEU A 36 6.47 18.74 5.54
CA LEU A 36 7.64 18.43 4.72
C LEU A 36 7.95 19.54 3.71
N GLY A 37 6.94 20.11 3.04
CA GLY A 37 7.12 21.21 2.09
C GLY A 37 7.63 22.48 2.78
N SER A 38 7.13 22.81 3.98
CA SER A 38 7.61 23.98 4.73
C SER A 38 9.05 23.82 5.23
N LEU A 39 9.41 22.64 5.76
CA LEU A 39 10.80 22.33 6.14
C LEU A 39 11.71 22.26 4.92
N GLY A 40 11.23 21.67 3.83
CA GLY A 40 11.93 21.57 2.55
C GLY A 40 12.27 22.95 1.99
N ALA A 41 11.32 23.89 2.02
CA ALA A 41 11.54 25.27 1.60
C ALA A 41 12.67 25.96 2.39
N MET A 42 12.83 25.65 3.69
CA MET A 42 13.91 26.20 4.52
C MET A 42 15.32 25.73 4.10
N ILE A 43 15.42 24.57 3.44
CA ILE A 43 16.69 23.96 2.99
C ILE A 43 16.85 23.93 1.47
N GLY A 44 15.98 24.64 0.72
CA GLY A 44 16.03 24.73 -0.74
C GLY A 44 15.38 23.57 -1.50
N LEU A 45 14.58 22.73 -0.84
CA LEU A 45 13.84 21.60 -1.40
C LEU A 45 12.31 21.84 -1.31
N ALA A 46 11.80 22.81 -2.05
CA ALA A 46 10.40 23.25 -1.92
C ALA A 46 9.35 22.17 -2.23
N ASP A 47 9.67 21.18 -3.07
CA ASP A 47 8.75 20.12 -3.49
C ASP A 47 8.81 18.84 -2.63
N LEU A 48 9.37 18.95 -1.41
CA LEU A 48 9.49 17.79 -0.53
C LEU A 48 8.12 17.29 -0.08
N SER A 49 7.83 16.03 -0.41
CA SER A 49 6.60 15.35 -0.03
C SER A 49 6.87 13.91 0.39
N LEU A 50 5.93 13.32 1.12
CA LEU A 50 6.00 11.92 1.50
C LEU A 50 6.03 11.01 0.28
N GLN A 51 5.27 11.35 -0.76
CA GLN A 51 5.26 10.63 -2.04
C GLN A 51 6.63 10.67 -2.71
N LEU A 52 7.33 11.81 -2.66
CA LEU A 52 8.67 11.93 -3.21
C LEU A 52 9.67 11.03 -2.45
N LEU A 53 9.61 11.05 -1.12
CA LEU A 53 10.47 10.23 -0.25
C LEU A 53 10.24 8.74 -0.49
N LEU A 54 8.98 8.29 -0.51
CA LEU A 54 8.61 6.91 -0.81
C LEU A 54 8.98 6.54 -2.25
N GLY A 55 8.79 7.46 -3.19
CA GLY A 55 9.19 7.33 -4.58
C GLY A 55 10.66 6.98 -4.71
N TYR A 56 11.55 7.76 -4.09
CA TYR A 56 12.99 7.46 -4.07
C TYR A 56 13.32 6.16 -3.33
N ALA A 57 12.70 5.91 -2.17
CA ALA A 57 13.00 4.75 -1.34
C ALA A 57 12.66 3.41 -2.02
N PHE A 58 11.55 3.37 -2.76
CA PHE A 58 11.07 2.16 -3.42
C PHE A 58 11.30 2.15 -4.94
N GLN A 59 11.96 3.18 -5.50
CA GLN A 59 12.32 3.25 -6.91
C GLN A 59 13.09 2.00 -7.40
N PRO A 60 14.14 1.53 -6.68
CA PRO A 60 14.90 0.36 -7.12
C PRO A 60 14.03 -0.90 -7.16
N LEU A 61 13.08 -1.01 -6.24
CA LEU A 61 12.17 -2.14 -6.16
C LEU A 61 11.17 -2.14 -7.31
N ALA A 62 10.62 -0.96 -7.65
CA ALA A 62 9.75 -0.79 -8.82
C ALA A 62 10.47 -1.18 -10.12
N PHE A 63 11.76 -0.83 -10.24
CA PHE A 63 12.57 -1.23 -11.39
C PHE A 63 12.75 -2.76 -11.47
N ILE A 64 13.06 -3.41 -10.34
CA ILE A 64 13.27 -4.87 -10.28
C ILE A 64 12.02 -5.66 -10.71
N VAL A 65 10.81 -5.16 -10.41
CA VAL A 65 9.56 -5.82 -10.81
C VAL A 65 9.15 -5.55 -12.28
N GLY A 66 9.99 -4.83 -13.04
CA GLY A 66 9.85 -4.69 -14.50
C GLY A 66 9.22 -3.39 -14.99
N ILE A 67 9.15 -2.35 -14.16
CA ILE A 67 8.63 -1.02 -14.54
C ILE A 67 9.75 -0.20 -15.24
N PRO A 68 9.46 0.49 -16.37
CA PRO A 68 10.42 1.38 -17.03
C PRO A 68 10.94 2.47 -16.09
N TRP A 69 12.22 2.80 -16.18
CA TRP A 69 12.90 3.69 -15.23
C TRP A 69 12.19 5.04 -15.04
N GLU A 70 11.62 5.57 -16.11
CA GLU A 70 10.88 6.84 -16.16
C GLU A 70 9.64 6.82 -15.25
N GLU A 71 9.01 5.65 -15.08
CA GLU A 71 7.79 5.46 -14.31
C GLU A 71 8.06 4.89 -12.90
N THR A 72 9.28 4.40 -12.64
CA THR A 72 9.65 3.73 -11.37
C THR A 72 9.48 4.61 -10.14
N ARG A 73 9.67 5.93 -10.25
CA ARG A 73 9.50 6.85 -9.13
C ARG A 73 8.04 6.92 -8.68
N LEU A 74 7.13 7.01 -9.65
CA LEU A 74 5.70 7.05 -9.41
C LEU A 74 5.23 5.72 -8.81
N ALA A 75 5.61 4.61 -9.45
CA ALA A 75 5.33 3.27 -8.97
C ALA A 75 5.89 3.00 -7.57
N GLY A 76 7.14 3.43 -7.31
CA GLY A 76 7.79 3.33 -6.00
C GLY A 76 6.99 4.07 -4.92
N SER A 77 6.48 5.26 -5.23
CA SER A 77 5.62 6.00 -4.30
C SER A 77 4.37 5.19 -3.93
N LEU A 78 3.68 4.61 -4.91
CA LEU A 78 2.48 3.80 -4.68
C LEU A 78 2.78 2.52 -3.88
N ILE A 79 3.85 1.81 -4.23
CA ILE A 79 4.32 0.61 -3.52
C ILE A 79 4.66 0.95 -2.06
N GLY A 80 5.35 2.07 -1.84
CA GLY A 80 5.70 2.55 -0.51
C GLY A 80 4.48 2.96 0.31
N GLN A 81 3.52 3.68 -0.30
CA GLN A 81 2.27 4.06 0.36
C GLN A 81 1.48 2.84 0.81
N LYS A 82 1.42 1.79 -0.01
CA LYS A 82 0.79 0.52 0.36
C LYS A 82 1.43 -0.10 1.59
N LEU A 83 2.77 -0.18 1.64
CA LEU A 83 3.47 -0.80 2.76
C LEU A 83 3.33 0.01 4.07
N VAL A 84 3.48 1.34 3.97
CA VAL A 84 3.49 2.24 5.14
C VAL A 84 2.08 2.49 5.68
N PHE A 85 1.09 2.67 4.80
CA PHE A 85 -0.30 2.94 5.17
C PHE A 85 -1.15 1.69 4.95
N ASN A 86 -1.71 1.55 3.75
CA ASN A 86 -2.49 0.41 3.30
C ASN A 86 -2.73 0.50 1.78
N GLU A 87 -3.20 -0.61 1.23
CA GLU A 87 -3.54 -0.76 -0.18
C GLU A 87 -4.69 0.14 -0.63
N PHE A 88 -5.69 0.44 0.20
CA PHE A 88 -6.80 1.33 -0.20
C PHE A 88 -6.33 2.75 -0.49
N VAL A 89 -5.49 3.33 0.37
CA VAL A 89 -4.89 4.65 0.18
C VAL A 89 -4.00 4.66 -1.06
N ALA A 90 -3.23 3.59 -1.27
CA ALA A 90 -2.41 3.44 -2.46
C ALA A 90 -3.24 3.30 -3.75
N PHE A 91 -4.36 2.58 -3.73
CA PHE A 91 -5.26 2.45 -4.87
C PHE A 91 -5.96 3.77 -5.22
N VAL A 92 -6.41 4.54 -4.23
CA VAL A 92 -6.96 5.89 -4.48
C VAL A 92 -5.91 6.78 -5.15
N SER A 93 -4.68 6.79 -4.63
CA SER A 93 -3.58 7.56 -5.23
C SER A 93 -3.20 7.05 -6.62
N PHE A 94 -3.28 5.74 -6.84
CA PHE A 94 -3.03 5.13 -8.14
C PHE A 94 -4.08 5.54 -9.17
N THR A 95 -5.37 5.55 -8.82
CA THR A 95 -6.43 5.95 -9.76
C THR A 95 -6.29 7.40 -10.22
N ASP A 96 -5.77 8.28 -9.38
CA ASP A 96 -5.52 9.69 -9.73
C ASP A 96 -4.34 9.89 -10.68
N GLN A 97 -3.41 8.92 -10.70
CA GLN A 97 -2.12 9.02 -11.41
C GLN A 97 -1.97 7.97 -12.51
N MET A 98 -2.97 7.12 -12.70
CA MET A 98 -2.96 5.98 -13.61
C MET A 98 -2.64 6.38 -15.05
N THR A 99 -3.17 7.53 -15.49
CA THR A 99 -2.98 8.07 -16.85
C THR A 99 -1.54 8.54 -17.13
N LEU A 100 -0.70 8.66 -16.10
CA LEU A 100 0.72 9.02 -16.22
C LEU A 100 1.62 7.80 -16.47
N MET A 101 1.06 6.59 -16.48
CA MET A 101 1.79 5.33 -16.59
C MET A 101 1.34 4.56 -17.82
N SER A 102 2.27 3.81 -18.43
CA SER A 102 1.91 2.86 -19.49
C SER A 102 0.99 1.74 -18.98
N ASP A 103 0.15 1.19 -19.87
CA ASP A 103 -0.78 0.09 -19.53
C ASP A 103 -0.06 -1.10 -18.87
N ARG A 104 1.18 -1.39 -19.32
CA ARG A 104 2.03 -2.41 -18.72
C ARG A 104 2.35 -2.10 -17.26
N SER A 105 2.79 -0.87 -16.96
CA SER A 105 3.11 -0.49 -15.59
C SER A 105 1.87 -0.38 -14.71
N GLN A 106 0.73 0.06 -15.26
CA GLN A 106 -0.55 0.05 -14.56
C GLN A 106 -0.91 -1.38 -14.10
N ALA A 107 -0.71 -2.37 -14.96
CA ALA A 107 -0.91 -3.77 -14.61
C ALA A 107 0.06 -4.25 -13.52
N ILE A 108 1.36 -3.99 -13.67
CA ILE A 108 2.38 -4.37 -12.66
C ILE A 108 2.06 -3.74 -11.30
N VAL A 109 1.74 -2.44 -11.27
CA VAL A 109 1.36 -1.73 -10.04
C VAL A 109 0.10 -2.35 -9.43
N THR A 110 -0.91 -2.67 -10.23
CA THR A 110 -2.14 -3.32 -9.74
C THR A 110 -1.82 -4.62 -8.99
N PHE A 111 -0.94 -5.47 -9.52
CA PHE A 111 -0.50 -6.69 -8.83
C PHE A 111 0.36 -6.40 -7.59
N ALA A 112 1.22 -5.39 -7.64
CA ALA A 112 2.07 -5.02 -6.49
C ALA A 112 1.25 -4.48 -5.30
N LEU A 113 0.17 -3.74 -5.59
CA LEU A 113 -0.74 -3.17 -4.60
C LEU A 113 -1.76 -4.19 -4.07
N CYS A 114 -2.08 -5.24 -4.84
CA CYS A 114 -3.09 -6.23 -4.49
C CYS A 114 -2.66 -7.15 -3.32
N GLY A 115 -2.81 -6.66 -2.09
CA GLY A 115 -2.66 -7.45 -0.87
C GLY A 115 -2.56 -6.62 0.40
N PHE A 116 -3.03 -7.17 1.51
CA PHE A 116 -3.05 -6.52 2.83
C PHE A 116 -1.68 -6.50 3.53
N ALA A 117 -0.57 -6.60 2.79
CA ALA A 117 0.78 -6.57 3.37
C ALA A 117 1.22 -5.14 3.67
N ASN A 118 0.90 -4.66 4.87
CA ASN A 118 1.23 -3.32 5.37
C ASN A 118 1.42 -3.37 6.91
N PHE A 119 1.98 -2.31 7.51
CA PHE A 119 2.21 -2.29 8.96
C PHE A 119 0.93 -2.32 9.81
N SER A 120 -0.15 -1.71 9.34
CA SER A 120 -1.43 -1.70 10.07
C SER A 120 -2.07 -3.10 10.16
N SER A 121 -1.84 -3.97 9.18
CA SER A 121 -2.34 -5.35 9.16
C SER A 121 -1.79 -6.23 10.29
N ILE A 122 -0.62 -5.89 10.87
CA ILE A 122 -0.11 -6.59 12.06
C ILE A 122 -1.10 -6.45 13.23
N GLY A 123 -1.63 -5.24 13.42
CA GLY A 123 -2.65 -4.95 14.44
C GLY A 123 -3.96 -5.68 14.17
N ILE A 124 -4.39 -5.73 12.90
CA ILE A 124 -5.61 -6.45 12.48
C ILE A 124 -5.48 -7.95 12.76
N VAL A 125 -4.35 -8.56 12.41
CA VAL A 125 -4.10 -9.99 12.62
C VAL A 125 -3.98 -10.31 14.12
N LEU A 126 -3.35 -9.42 14.91
CA LEU A 126 -3.30 -9.53 16.36
C LEU A 126 -4.67 -9.40 17.02
N GLY A 127 -5.56 -8.58 16.46
CA GLY A 127 -6.95 -8.46 16.92
C GLY A 127 -7.80 -9.67 16.52
N GLY A 128 -7.69 -10.14 15.28
CA GLY A 128 -8.48 -11.25 14.77
C GLY A 128 -7.99 -12.61 15.29
N ILE A 129 -6.81 -13.04 14.86
CA ILE A 129 -6.23 -14.34 15.24
C ILE A 129 -5.90 -14.36 16.74
N GLY A 130 -5.45 -13.24 17.30
CA GLY A 130 -5.14 -13.17 18.72
C GLY A 130 -6.35 -13.35 19.65
N MET A 131 -7.57 -13.07 19.18
CA MET A 131 -8.79 -13.39 19.93
C MET A 131 -9.18 -14.87 19.81
N MET A 132 -8.85 -15.53 18.69
CA MET A 132 -9.07 -16.97 18.49
C MET A 132 -8.03 -17.82 19.23
N ALA A 133 -6.80 -17.33 19.35
CA ALA A 133 -5.70 -17.98 20.04
C ALA A 133 -5.00 -17.02 21.05
N PRO A 134 -5.64 -16.70 22.18
CA PRO A 134 -5.12 -15.72 23.15
C PRO A 134 -3.71 -16.04 23.66
N ASN A 135 -3.41 -17.34 23.85
CA ASN A 135 -2.11 -17.82 24.34
C ASN A 135 -0.98 -17.67 23.30
N ARG A 136 -1.29 -17.36 22.04
CA ARG A 136 -0.32 -17.22 20.93
C ARG A 136 -0.12 -15.76 20.50
N ARG A 137 -0.72 -14.79 21.19
CA ARG A 137 -0.60 -13.35 20.84
C ARG A 137 0.85 -12.87 20.78
N LYS A 138 1.72 -13.39 21.65
CA LYS A 138 3.16 -13.07 21.64
C LYS A 138 3.83 -13.53 20.35
N ASP A 139 3.61 -14.78 19.95
CA ASP A 139 4.15 -15.33 18.70
C ASP A 139 3.68 -14.54 17.48
N ILE A 140 2.39 -14.16 17.45
CA ILE A 140 1.82 -13.37 16.34
C ILE A 140 2.48 -12.00 16.25
N ALA A 141 2.71 -11.34 17.40
CA ALA A 141 3.36 -10.04 17.43
C ALA A 141 4.82 -10.13 16.96
N GLU A 142 5.55 -11.16 17.40
CA GLU A 142 6.95 -11.39 17.04
C GLU A 142 7.12 -11.71 15.55
N LEU A 143 6.20 -12.49 14.98
CA LEU A 143 6.22 -12.84 13.56
C LEU A 143 5.63 -11.75 12.66
N GLY A 144 4.92 -10.76 13.21
CA GLY A 144 4.15 -9.77 12.46
C GLY A 144 4.95 -9.08 11.35
N LEU A 145 6.14 -8.56 11.67
CA LEU A 145 6.98 -7.89 10.67
C LEU A 145 7.47 -8.84 9.58
N ARG A 146 7.84 -10.08 9.96
CA ARG A 146 8.26 -11.12 9.00
C ARG A 146 7.09 -11.51 8.08
N ALA A 147 5.89 -11.60 8.62
CA ALA A 147 4.68 -11.91 7.86
C ALA A 147 4.33 -10.79 6.86
N VAL A 148 4.45 -9.52 7.27
CA VAL A 148 4.26 -8.38 6.36
C VAL A 148 5.29 -8.40 5.24
N LEU A 149 6.57 -8.59 5.56
CA LEU A 149 7.63 -8.67 4.54
C LEU A 149 7.39 -9.85 3.57
N ALA A 150 7.04 -11.03 4.08
CA ALA A 150 6.72 -12.18 3.24
C ALA A 150 5.53 -11.92 2.32
N GLY A 151 4.43 -11.36 2.85
CA GLY A 151 3.27 -10.97 2.05
C GLY A 151 3.60 -9.90 1.00
N PHE A 152 4.41 -8.92 1.37
CA PHE A 152 4.84 -7.84 0.48
C PHE A 152 5.68 -8.40 -0.68
N MET A 153 6.63 -9.29 -0.39
CA MET A 153 7.41 -9.98 -1.43
C MET A 153 6.55 -10.88 -2.32
N ALA A 154 5.53 -11.54 -1.76
CA ALA A 154 4.59 -12.33 -2.57
C ALA A 154 3.83 -11.45 -3.58
N ASN A 155 3.38 -10.26 -3.17
CA ASN A 155 2.74 -9.31 -4.10
C ASN A 155 3.69 -8.84 -5.19
N LEU A 156 4.94 -8.53 -4.85
CA LEU A 156 5.96 -8.11 -5.82
C LEU A 156 6.33 -9.24 -6.79
N MET A 157 6.36 -10.49 -6.33
CA MET A 157 6.58 -11.64 -7.20
C MET A 157 5.44 -11.79 -8.20
N SER A 158 4.17 -11.67 -7.77
CA SER A 158 3.02 -11.64 -8.67
C SER A 158 3.12 -10.49 -9.68
N ALA A 159 3.57 -9.32 -9.24
CA ALA A 159 3.78 -8.16 -10.11
C ALA A 159 4.87 -8.40 -11.16
N ALA A 160 5.99 -9.01 -10.77
CA ALA A 160 7.07 -9.38 -11.68
C ALA A 160 6.62 -10.42 -12.71
N ILE A 161 5.83 -11.41 -12.29
CA ILE A 161 5.24 -12.41 -13.19
C ILE A 161 4.31 -11.73 -14.21
N ALA A 162 3.44 -10.83 -13.76
CA ALA A 162 2.58 -10.05 -14.65
C ALA A 162 3.41 -9.20 -15.63
N GLY A 163 4.43 -8.51 -15.13
CA GLY A 163 5.34 -7.68 -15.93
C GLY A 163 6.14 -8.48 -16.96
N PHE A 164 6.44 -9.75 -16.68
CA PHE A 164 7.08 -10.68 -17.61
C PHE A 164 6.12 -11.09 -18.72
N PHE A 165 4.94 -11.62 -18.40
CA PHE A 165 4.00 -12.09 -19.43
C PHE A 165 3.47 -10.96 -20.31
N LEU A 166 3.26 -9.76 -19.75
CA LEU A 166 2.85 -8.57 -20.51
C LEU A 166 3.97 -7.96 -21.35
N SER A 167 5.21 -8.46 -21.25
CA SER A 167 6.31 -8.02 -22.12
C SER A 167 6.46 -8.86 -23.39
N ILE A 168 5.79 -10.01 -23.45
CA ILE A 168 5.93 -11.00 -24.52
C ILE A 168 4.70 -11.00 -25.45
N GLY A 169 3.58 -10.41 -25.01
CA GLY A 169 2.38 -10.18 -25.81
C GLY A 169 2.30 -8.74 -26.30
#